data_AF-A0A1A2YTW4-F1
#
_entry.id   AF-A0A1A2YTW4-F1
#
_cell.length_a   1.000
_cell.length_b   1.000
_cell.length_c   1.000
_cell.angle_alpha   90.00
_cell.angle_beta   90.00
_cell.angle_gamma   90.00
#
_symmetry.space_group_name_H-M   'P 1'
#
loop_
_entity.id
_entity.type
_entity.pdbx_description
1 polymer ?
#
loop_
_entity_poly.entity_id
_entity_poly.type
_entity_poly.pdbx_seq_one_letter_code
_entity_poly.pdbx_strand_id
1 'polypeptide(L)'
;MTRLRCFTGSRFEDGSFLPATLESVRRCPARSDFIELCFATEEGVWTWCFRDPAERGDGSSDGTLVLTVGPYGAQARSVDDGGLGLALPTSEALPMILGGSRTYVARKLVERW
;
A
#
# COMPACT_ATOMS: atom_id res chain seq x y z
N MET A 1 23.72 -5.36 -14.48
CA MET A 1 22.33 -5.58 -14.92
C MET A 1 21.66 -6.51 -13.92
N THR A 2 21.06 -5.94 -12.87
CA THR A 2 20.42 -6.71 -11.80
C THR A 2 19.04 -7.13 -12.29
N ARG A 3 18.83 -8.43 -12.47
CA ARG A 3 17.54 -9.01 -12.83
C ARG A 3 16.52 -8.65 -11.75
N LEU A 4 15.56 -7.78 -12.08
CA LEU A 4 14.29 -7.75 -11.36
C LEU A 4 13.68 -9.14 -11.49
N ARG A 5 13.69 -9.91 -10.39
CA ARG A 5 12.80 -11.07 -10.30
C ARG A 5 11.38 -10.51 -10.24
N CYS A 6 10.70 -10.56 -11.38
CA CYS A 6 9.25 -10.42 -11.43
C CYS A 6 8.67 -11.47 -10.48
N PHE A 7 7.97 -11.02 -9.43
CA PHE A 7 7.21 -11.89 -8.55
C PHE A 7 5.96 -12.35 -9.32
N THR A 8 6.12 -13.38 -10.15
CA THR A 8 5.04 -14.03 -10.89
C THR A 8 4.37 -15.08 -10.01
N GLY A 9 3.61 -14.58 -9.04
CA GLY A 9 2.43 -15.28 -8.56
C GLY A 9 1.29 -15.03 -9.55
N SER A 10 0.69 -16.08 -10.10
CA SER A 10 -0.34 -16.02 -11.17
C SER A 10 -1.56 -15.12 -10.89
N ARG A 11 -1.73 -14.62 -9.65
CA ARG A 11 -2.76 -13.65 -9.27
C ARG A 11 -2.39 -12.18 -9.50
N PHE A 12 -1.11 -11.84 -9.67
CA PHE A 12 -0.68 -10.46 -9.94
C PHE A 12 -0.69 -10.11 -11.43
N GLU A 13 -0.64 -11.10 -12.31
CA GLU A 13 -0.49 -10.91 -13.75
C GLU A 13 -1.80 -10.55 -14.49
N ASP A 14 -2.95 -10.61 -13.82
CA ASP A 14 -4.26 -10.26 -14.41
C ASP A 14 -4.46 -8.73 -14.58
N GLY A 15 -3.44 -7.91 -14.28
CA GLY A 15 -3.52 -6.45 -14.36
C GLY A 15 -4.42 -5.80 -13.31
N SER A 16 -4.85 -6.57 -12.30
CA SER A 16 -5.73 -6.09 -11.22
C SER A 16 -5.02 -5.20 -10.19
N PHE A 17 -3.69 -5.18 -10.18
CA PHE A 17 -2.88 -4.43 -9.23
C PHE A 17 -1.86 -3.55 -9.95
N LEU A 18 -1.75 -2.31 -9.50
CA LEU A 18 -0.88 -1.30 -10.05
C LEU A 18 0.30 -1.07 -9.10
N PRO A 19 1.55 -1.04 -9.59
CA PRO A 19 2.66 -0.58 -8.78
C PRO A 19 2.38 0.86 -8.33
N ALA A 20 2.62 1.12 -7.06
CA ALA A 20 2.30 2.39 -6.43
C ALA A 20 3.52 2.97 -5.73
N THR A 21 3.80 4.24 -6.01
CA THR A 21 4.86 5.00 -5.34
C THR A 21 4.22 5.93 -4.32
N LEU A 22 4.69 5.87 -3.07
CA LEU A 22 4.29 6.84 -2.05
C LEU A 22 4.95 8.19 -2.36
N GLU A 23 4.19 9.14 -2.89
CA GLU A 23 4.71 10.47 -3.28
C GLU A 23 4.79 11.43 -2.10
N SER A 24 3.77 11.38 -1.22
CA SER A 24 3.72 12.29 -0.08
C SER A 24 2.95 11.71 1.10
N VAL A 25 3.33 12.21 2.28
CA VAL A 25 2.64 11.97 3.55
C VAL A 25 2.29 13.35 4.11
N ARG A 26 1.00 13.66 4.20
CA ARG A 26 0.50 14.96 4.65
C ARG A 26 -0.51 14.80 5.78
N ARG A 27 -0.95 15.91 6.39
CA ARG A 27 -2.07 15.86 7.35
C ARG A 27 -3.37 15.53 6.61
N CYS A 28 -4.18 14.66 7.19
CA CYS A 28 -5.47 14.33 6.62
C CYS A 28 -6.41 15.55 6.69
N PRO A 29 -7.05 15.97 5.59
CA PRO A 29 -7.90 17.15 5.57
C PRO A 29 -9.15 16.99 6.44
N ALA A 30 -9.62 15.76 6.64
CA ALA A 30 -10.81 15.48 7.43
C ALA A 30 -10.57 15.47 8.94
N ARG A 31 -9.34 15.18 9.40
CA ARG A 31 -9.01 14.98 10.82
C ARG A 31 -7.57 15.35 11.14
N SER A 32 -7.38 16.18 12.15
CA SER A 32 -6.06 16.69 12.56
C SER A 32 -5.15 15.64 13.19
N ASP A 33 -5.71 14.59 13.79
CA ASP A 33 -4.98 13.47 14.39
C ASP A 33 -4.64 12.35 13.39
N PHE A 34 -4.83 12.62 12.09
CA PHE A 34 -4.64 11.66 11.01
C PHE A 34 -3.62 12.19 9.99
N ILE A 35 -2.87 11.27 9.39
CA ILE A 35 -2.06 11.49 8.20
C ILE A 35 -2.75 10.91 6.97
N GLU A 36 -2.47 11.48 5.82
CA GLU A 36 -2.90 11.01 4.51
C GLU A 36 -1.67 10.56 3.72
N LEU A 37 -1.72 9.30 3.25
CA LEU A 37 -0.76 8.75 2.32
C LEU A 37 -1.26 9.00 0.91
N CYS A 38 -0.41 9.56 0.04
CA CYS A 38 -0.72 9.77 -1.37
C CYS A 38 0.14 8.85 -2.23
N PHE A 39 -0.53 7.92 -2.90
CA PHE A 39 0.09 6.96 -3.80
C PHE A 39 -0.14 7.36 -5.24
N ALA A 40 0.93 7.50 -6.02
CA ALA A 40 0.85 7.60 -7.47
C ALA A 40 0.95 6.22 -8.11
N THR A 41 0.10 5.98 -9.09
CA THR A 41 0.14 4.83 -10.00
C THR A 41 0.14 5.36 -11.44
N GLU A 42 0.41 4.49 -12.41
CA GLU A 42 0.32 4.87 -13.83
C GLU A 42 -1.09 5.29 -14.27
N GLU A 43 -2.13 4.90 -13.52
CA GLU A 43 -3.53 5.20 -13.86
C GLU A 43 -4.10 6.37 -13.04
N GLY A 44 -3.35 6.89 -12.08
CA GLY A 44 -3.79 8.02 -11.25
C GLY A 44 -3.28 7.96 -9.82
N VAL A 45 -3.75 8.93 -9.03
CA VAL A 45 -3.41 9.07 -7.62
C VAL A 45 -4.52 8.47 -6.77
N TRP A 46 -4.13 7.74 -5.73
CA TRP A 46 -5.04 7.26 -4.71
C TRP A 46 -4.55 7.69 -3.32
N THR A 47 -5.47 8.06 -2.44
CA THR A 47 -5.14 8.55 -1.11
C THR A 47 -5.81 7.75 -0.01
N TRP A 48 -5.14 7.66 1.14
CA TRP A 48 -5.67 6.93 2.29
C TRP A 48 -5.28 7.60 3.61
N CYS A 49 -6.27 7.95 4.43
CA CYS A 49 -6.05 8.53 5.75
C CYS A 49 -5.97 7.46 6.86
N PHE A 50 -5.03 7.66 7.77
CA PHE A 50 -4.83 6.86 8.98
C PHE A 50 -4.58 7.74 10.19
N ARG A 51 -4.87 7.23 11.39
CA ARG A 51 -4.40 7.89 12.62
C ARG A 51 -2.88 8.00 12.59
N ASP A 52 -2.35 9.19 12.89
CA ASP A 52 -0.92 9.43 12.93
C ASP A 52 -0.27 8.52 13.97
N PRO A 53 0.65 7.62 13.58
CA PRO A 53 1.36 6.79 14.54
C PRO A 53 2.31 7.71 15.30
N ALA A 54 2.11 7.82 16.62
CA ALA A 54 2.93 8.66 17.50
C ALA A 54 4.44 8.31 17.39
N GLU A 55 4.75 7.07 17.04
CA GLU A 55 6.11 6.60 16.76
C GLU A 55 6.23 6.18 15.30
N ARG A 56 7.02 6.94 14.53
CA ARG A 56 7.48 6.52 13.21
C ARG A 56 8.66 5.59 13.43
N GLY A 57 8.37 4.30 13.51
CA GLY A 57 9.42 3.28 13.67
C GLY A 57 10.44 3.39 12.54
N ASP A 58 11.72 3.37 12.90
CA ASP A 58 12.85 3.34 11.97
C ASP A 58 13.05 1.90 11.49
N GLY A 59 12.04 1.39 10.77
CA GLY A 59 11.97 0.02 10.30
C GLY A 59 11.89 0.01 8.79
N SER A 60 13.03 -0.10 8.12
CA SER A 60 13.07 -0.49 6.71
C SER A 60 12.46 -1.89 6.60
N SER A 61 11.16 -1.96 6.33
CA SER A 61 10.50 -3.24 6.14
C SER A 61 10.72 -3.68 4.70
N ASP A 62 11.66 -4.62 4.52
CA ASP A 62 11.88 -5.33 3.25
C ASP A 62 10.69 -6.26 3.00
N GLY A 63 9.59 -5.68 2.53
CA GLY A 63 8.31 -6.36 2.34
C GLY A 63 7.57 -5.81 1.12
N THR A 64 6.66 -6.61 0.59
CA THR A 64 5.73 -6.19 -0.45
C THR A 64 4.32 -6.20 0.12
N LEU A 65 3.60 -5.11 -0.11
CA LEU A 65 2.22 -4.91 0.32
C LEU A 65 1.31 -4.68 -0.86
N VAL A 66 0.07 -5.12 -0.72
CA VAL A 66 -1.02 -4.81 -1.66
C VAL A 66 -2.16 -4.16 -0.93
N LEU A 67 -2.60 -3.03 -1.45
CA LEU A 67 -3.76 -2.28 -0.98
C LEU A 67 -4.96 -2.70 -1.81
N THR A 68 -6.00 -3.19 -1.15
CA THR A 68 -7.18 -3.81 -1.77
C THR A 68 -8.47 -3.24 -1.18
N VAL A 69 -9.61 -3.54 -1.80
CA VAL A 69 -10.93 -3.27 -1.21
C VAL A 69 -11.39 -4.52 -0.44
N GLY A 70 -11.45 -4.41 0.88
CA GLY A 70 -12.07 -5.39 1.77
C GLY A 70 -13.54 -5.05 2.09
N PRO A 71 -14.21 -5.88 2.92
CA PRO A 71 -15.61 -5.69 3.28
C PRO A 71 -15.90 -4.38 4.04
N TYR A 72 -14.87 -3.78 4.64
CA TYR A 72 -14.98 -2.55 5.43
C TYR A 72 -14.25 -1.34 4.80
N GLY A 73 -13.88 -1.44 3.52
CA GLY A 73 -13.14 -0.40 2.80
C GLY A 73 -11.72 -0.84 2.46
N ALA A 74 -10.80 0.12 2.32
CA ALA A 74 -9.42 -0.17 1.94
C ALA A 74 -8.70 -1.01 3.01
N GLN A 75 -7.87 -1.96 2.56
CA GLN A 75 -7.15 -2.89 3.41
C GLN A 75 -5.78 -3.23 2.82
N ALA A 76 -4.75 -3.27 3.66
CA ALA A 76 -3.42 -3.72 3.30
C ALA A 76 -3.29 -5.24 3.50
N ARG A 77 -2.61 -5.92 2.58
CA ARG A 77 -2.29 -7.35 2.66
C ARG A 77 -0.81 -7.56 2.41
N SER A 78 -0.20 -8.49 3.13
CA SER A 78 1.16 -8.95 2.81
C SER A 78 1.16 -9.73 1.50
N VAL A 79 2.32 -9.83 0.87
CA VAL A 79 2.57 -10.75 -0.25
C VAL A 79 3.50 -11.84 0.26
N ASP A 80 3.07 -13.09 0.17
CA ASP A 80 3.82 -14.26 0.60
C ASP A 80 3.75 -15.34 -0.48
N ASP A 81 4.82 -16.15 -0.62
CA ASP A 81 5.00 -17.29 -1.53
C ASP A 81 4.08 -17.33 -2.79
N GLY A 82 4.14 -16.29 -3.62
CA GLY A 82 3.41 -16.25 -4.90
C GLY A 82 1.94 -15.79 -4.85
N GLY A 83 1.48 -15.15 -3.76
CA GLY A 83 0.11 -14.66 -3.67
C GLY A 83 -0.16 -13.58 -2.62
N LEU A 84 -1.42 -13.17 -2.56
CA LEU A 84 -1.92 -12.29 -1.51
C LEU A 84 -2.00 -13.08 -0.19
N GLY A 85 -1.16 -12.68 0.76
CA GLY A 85 -1.14 -13.18 2.12
C GLY A 85 -2.28 -12.60 2.97
N LEU A 86 -2.09 -12.63 4.29
CA LEU A 86 -3.09 -12.17 5.24
C LEU A 86 -3.28 -10.65 5.16
N ALA A 87 -4.48 -10.22 5.55
CA ALA A 87 -4.73 -8.82 5.81
C ALA A 87 -3.95 -8.36 7.03
N LEU A 88 -3.24 -7.25 6.88
CA LEU A 88 -2.48 -6.65 7.96
C LEU A 88 -3.32 -5.58 8.67
N PRO A 89 -3.24 -5.47 10.00
CA PRO A 89 -3.77 -4.32 10.69
C PRO A 89 -3.00 -3.06 10.29
N THR A 90 -3.66 -1.91 10.33
CA THR A 90 -3.04 -0.61 10.02
C THR A 90 -1.77 -0.35 10.84
N SER A 91 -1.75 -0.77 12.11
CA SER A 91 -0.59 -0.64 12.99
C SER A 91 0.66 -1.35 12.48
N GLU A 92 0.50 -2.38 11.65
CA GLU A 92 1.61 -3.10 11.02
C GLU A 92 1.87 -2.58 9.61
N ALA A 93 0.82 -2.39 8.80
CA ALA A 93 0.96 -1.96 7.42
C ALA A 93 1.55 -0.55 7.29
N LEU A 94 1.16 0.38 8.16
CA LEU A 94 1.55 1.78 8.05
C LEU A 94 3.07 1.98 8.27
N PRO A 95 3.69 1.44 9.34
CA PRO A 95 5.15 1.47 9.47
C PRO A 95 5.88 0.86 8.28
N MET A 96 5.40 -0.26 7.72
CA MET A 96 6.02 -0.88 6.54
C MET A 96 5.96 0.03 5.31
N ILE A 97 4.82 0.68 5.07
CA ILE A 97 4.66 1.64 3.97
C ILE A 97 5.61 2.84 4.16
N LEU A 98 5.62 3.42 5.35
CA LEU A 98 6.49 4.56 5.68
C LEU A 98 7.97 4.19 5.65
N GLY A 99 8.30 2.93 5.94
CA GLY A 99 9.64 2.36 5.82
C GLY A 99 10.06 1.98 4.40
N GLY A 100 9.25 2.30 3.39
CA GLY A 100 9.62 2.13 1.97
C GLY A 100 9.30 0.76 1.37
N SER A 101 8.39 -0.01 1.96
CA SER A 101 7.93 -1.28 1.37
C SER A 101 7.42 -1.11 -0.06
N ARG A 102 7.62 -2.14 -0.89
CA ARG A 102 7.05 -2.16 -2.25
C ARG A 102 5.55 -2.24 -2.14
N THR A 103 4.85 -1.27 -2.70
CA THR A 103 3.40 -1.18 -2.56
C THR A 103 2.73 -1.33 -3.92
N TYR A 104 1.67 -2.12 -3.96
CA TYR A 104 0.75 -2.21 -5.09
C TYR A 104 -0.64 -1.77 -4.64
N VAL A 105 -1.41 -1.15 -5.52
CA VAL A 105 -2.78 -0.71 -5.26
C VAL A 105 -3.72 -1.43 -6.23
N ALA A 106 -4.81 -2.00 -5.73
CA ALA A 106 -5.83 -2.59 -6.58
C ALA A 106 -6.42 -1.51 -7.49
N ARG A 107 -6.49 -1.77 -8.80
CA ARG A 107 -6.99 -0.80 -9.80
C ARG A 107 -8.36 -0.20 -9.41
N LYS A 108 -9.25 -1.02 -8.83
CA LYS A 108 -10.56 -0.61 -8.32
C LYS A 108 -10.53 0.52 -7.27
N LEU A 109 -9.42 0.72 -6.57
CA LEU A 109 -9.24 1.84 -5.64
C LEU A 109 -8.99 3.15 -6.38
N VAL A 110 -8.26 3.09 -7.50
CA VAL A 110 -7.95 4.26 -8.34
C VAL A 110 -9.16 4.64 -9.21
N GLU A 111 -9.87 3.66 -9.79
CA GLU A 111 -11.05 3.88 -10.65
C GLU A 111 -12.25 4.55 -9.94
N ARG A 112 -12.29 4.47 -8.61
CA ARG A 112 -13.42 4.95 -7.80
C ARG A 112 -13.23 6.37 -7.24
N TRP A 113 -12.18 7.07 -7.65
CA TRP A 113 -11.84 8.41 -7.19
C TRP A 113 -11.92 9.43 -8.33
#